data_AF-A0A497E7Z5-F1
#
_entry.id   AF-A0A497E7Z5-F1
#
_cell.length_a   1.000
_cell.length_b   1.000
_cell.length_c   1.000
_cell.angle_alpha   90.00
_cell.angle_beta   90.00
_cell.angle_gamma   90.00
#
_symmetry.space_group_name_H-M   'P 1'
#
loop_
_entity.id
_entity.type
_entity.pdbx_description
1 polymer ?
#
loop_
_entity_poly.entity_id
_entity_poly.type
_entity_poly.pdbx_seq_one_letter_code
_entity_poly.pdbx_strand_id
1 'polypeptide(L)'
;MERLRAKLLGLDGRNYKAYRDIQGWNVEFNRFNLRIDHVQGDPYAAPSRLRVFVPLTEAGMPERALEGSARRRATRDFLARSFRRAARPERDLSIDAGGQTVLERTACLLTGDDIELRFRLELPGRGRRIMGRRAAELLCTVLPTIVEHSLMAPGLDLEALEHHCNVIEDQESLRAQLADHSLLAFLGDGSSLPRASGIDDRPAKDAILLTSPESLRIRLGAPNSGEVSGLGIPHGITLIVGGGFHGKSTLLKALESGIYDHIPGDGREFVVCESSAVKIRAEDGRSVSSVDISDFISSLPGGRMTMSFSTDLASGSTSQATTLVEALEVGAQTIFLDEDTSATNFMIRDMRMQALVAKTSEPITPFLDRVRELRDVLGVSTVLVMGGSGDYF
;
A
#
# COMPACT_ATOMS: atom_id res chain seq x y z
N MET A 1 -12.65 -14.28 -32.44
CA MET A 1 -11.55 -15.20 -32.06
C MET A 1 -10.81 -15.83 -33.25
N GLU A 2 -11.47 -16.49 -34.21
CA GLU A 2 -10.80 -17.26 -35.28
C GLU A 2 -9.80 -16.46 -36.14
N ARG A 3 -10.13 -15.20 -36.45
CA ARG A 3 -9.23 -14.29 -37.17
C ARG A 3 -7.91 -14.05 -36.43
N LEU A 4 -7.94 -13.94 -35.10
CA LEU A 4 -6.73 -13.79 -34.28
C LEU A 4 -5.90 -15.08 -34.35
N ARG A 5 -6.54 -16.24 -34.19
CA ARG A 5 -5.89 -17.56 -34.29
C ARG A 5 -5.20 -17.72 -35.65
N ALA A 6 -5.90 -17.46 -36.75
CA ALA A 6 -5.34 -17.53 -38.11
C ALA A 6 -4.16 -16.55 -38.30
N LYS A 7 -4.28 -15.32 -37.79
CA LYS A 7 -3.19 -14.33 -37.85
C LYS A 7 -1.94 -14.82 -37.11
N LEU A 8 -2.10 -15.31 -35.88
CA LEU A 8 -0.99 -15.81 -35.06
C LEU A 8 -0.32 -17.03 -35.69
N LEU A 9 -1.09 -17.97 -36.23
CA LEU A 9 -0.55 -19.12 -36.97
C LEU A 9 0.21 -18.68 -38.23
N GLY A 10 -0.28 -17.68 -38.95
CA GLY A 10 0.40 -17.11 -40.12
C GLY A 10 1.69 -16.32 -39.80
N LEU A 11 1.85 -15.88 -38.55
CA LEU A 11 3.06 -15.22 -38.05
C LEU A 11 4.14 -16.21 -37.57
N ASP A 12 3.81 -17.50 -37.41
CA ASP A 12 4.72 -18.52 -36.90
C ASP A 12 6.05 -18.55 -37.68
N GLY A 13 7.17 -18.50 -36.95
CA GLY A 13 8.52 -18.48 -37.53
C GLY A 13 8.99 -17.16 -38.14
N ARG A 14 8.12 -16.14 -38.29
CA ARG A 14 8.51 -14.81 -38.79
C ARG A 14 9.37 -14.04 -37.79
N ASN A 15 9.95 -12.92 -38.24
CA ASN A 15 10.67 -12.00 -37.36
C ASN A 15 9.74 -11.46 -36.26
N TYR A 16 10.24 -11.41 -35.02
CA TYR A 16 9.49 -11.00 -33.83
C TYR A 16 8.74 -9.67 -33.98
N LYS A 17 9.34 -8.70 -34.69
CA LYS A 17 8.70 -7.39 -34.96
C LYS A 17 7.33 -7.52 -35.65
N ALA A 18 7.06 -8.61 -36.35
CA ALA A 18 5.78 -8.85 -37.02
C ALA A 18 4.60 -9.07 -36.05
N TYR A 19 4.84 -9.30 -34.74
CA TYR A 19 3.76 -9.24 -33.76
C TYR A 19 3.10 -7.85 -33.71
N ARG A 20 3.78 -6.77 -34.13
CA ARG A 20 3.15 -5.43 -34.17
C ARG A 20 1.89 -5.38 -35.03
N ASP A 21 1.72 -6.33 -35.95
CA ASP A 21 0.52 -6.46 -36.77
C ASP A 21 -0.76 -6.71 -35.96
N ILE A 22 -0.66 -7.24 -34.73
CA ILE A 22 -1.81 -7.45 -33.83
C ILE A 22 -2.01 -6.31 -32.82
N GLN A 23 -1.14 -5.29 -32.81
CA GLN A 23 -1.30 -4.14 -31.92
C GLN A 23 -2.55 -3.34 -32.32
N GLY A 24 -3.33 -2.91 -31.33
CA GLY A 24 -4.57 -2.17 -31.50
C GLY A 24 -5.76 -3.05 -31.88
N TRP A 25 -5.60 -4.37 -31.98
CA TRP A 25 -6.72 -5.26 -32.29
C TRP A 25 -7.69 -5.33 -31.11
N ASN A 26 -8.98 -5.24 -31.44
CA ASN A 26 -10.10 -5.60 -30.59
C ASN A 26 -10.68 -6.91 -31.14
N VAL A 27 -10.76 -7.94 -30.31
CA VAL A 27 -11.15 -9.29 -30.71
C VAL A 27 -12.28 -9.75 -29.82
N GLU A 28 -13.43 -9.98 -30.43
CA GLU A 28 -14.60 -10.53 -29.76
C GLU A 28 -14.39 -12.04 -29.51
N PHE A 29 -14.59 -12.44 -28.25
CA PHE A 29 -14.77 -13.82 -27.81
C PHE A 29 -16.22 -14.00 -27.37
N ASN A 30 -16.64 -15.24 -27.12
CA ASN A 30 -18.03 -15.53 -26.80
C ASN A 30 -18.54 -14.79 -25.54
N ARG A 31 -17.70 -14.68 -24.51
CA ARG A 31 -18.10 -14.14 -23.19
C ARG A 31 -17.32 -12.90 -22.76
N PHE A 32 -16.40 -12.42 -23.60
CA PHE A 32 -15.56 -11.25 -23.29
C PHE A 32 -14.95 -10.65 -24.56
N ASN A 33 -14.44 -9.43 -24.46
CA ASN A 33 -13.67 -8.79 -25.52
C ASN A 33 -12.21 -8.68 -25.12
N LEU A 34 -11.29 -9.04 -26.03
CA LEU A 34 -9.86 -8.86 -25.85
C LEU A 34 -9.39 -7.63 -26.60
N ARG A 35 -8.58 -6.80 -25.95
CA ARG A 35 -7.87 -5.68 -26.56
C ARG A 35 -6.37 -5.82 -26.37
N ILE A 36 -5.61 -5.63 -27.45
CA ILE A 36 -4.14 -5.69 -27.46
C ILE A 36 -3.61 -4.27 -27.60
N ASP A 37 -3.39 -3.57 -26.49
CA ASP A 37 -3.04 -2.13 -26.51
C ASP A 37 -1.61 -1.90 -26.99
N HIS A 38 -0.67 -2.72 -26.51
CA HIS A 38 0.74 -2.57 -26.82
C HIS A 38 1.40 -3.92 -27.02
N VAL A 39 2.20 -4.04 -28.08
CA VAL A 39 2.98 -5.24 -28.40
C VAL A 39 4.46 -4.97 -28.18
N GLN A 40 5.11 -5.84 -27.41
CA GLN A 40 6.54 -5.74 -27.14
C GLN A 40 7.37 -5.85 -28.44
N GLY A 41 8.40 -5.01 -28.58
CA GLY A 41 9.19 -4.92 -29.81
C GLY A 41 10.20 -6.05 -30.00
N ASP A 42 10.52 -6.77 -28.93
CA ASP A 42 11.53 -7.82 -28.83
C ASP A 42 11.15 -8.75 -27.65
N PRO A 43 11.55 -10.04 -27.65
CA PRO A 43 11.23 -10.95 -26.55
C PRO A 43 11.72 -10.47 -25.18
N TYR A 44 12.83 -9.72 -25.11
CA TYR A 44 13.43 -9.25 -23.86
C TYR A 44 12.94 -7.87 -23.43
N ALA A 45 12.05 -7.24 -24.20
CA ALA A 45 11.45 -5.96 -23.85
C ALA A 45 10.35 -6.14 -22.80
N ALA A 46 9.90 -5.02 -22.20
CA ALA A 46 8.75 -5.04 -21.31
C ALA A 46 7.55 -5.75 -21.97
N PRO A 47 6.88 -6.68 -21.28
CA PRO A 47 5.81 -7.49 -21.86
C PRO A 47 4.66 -6.68 -22.45
N SER A 48 3.99 -7.28 -23.44
CA SER A 48 2.82 -6.72 -24.13
C SER A 48 1.70 -6.44 -23.15
N ARG A 49 0.93 -5.36 -23.38
CA ARG A 49 -0.17 -4.93 -22.51
C ARG A 49 -1.50 -5.24 -23.17
N LEU A 50 -2.34 -5.96 -22.45
CA LEU A 50 -3.62 -6.43 -22.93
C LEU A 50 -4.71 -6.12 -21.90
N ARG A 51 -5.93 -6.07 -22.40
CA ARG A 51 -7.13 -5.91 -21.58
C ARG A 51 -8.19 -6.90 -22.00
N VAL A 52 -8.92 -7.42 -21.03
CA VAL A 52 -10.20 -8.09 -21.29
C VAL A 52 -11.33 -7.30 -20.67
N PHE A 53 -12.47 -7.30 -21.36
CA PHE A 53 -13.71 -6.69 -20.91
C PHE A 53 -14.76 -7.80 -20.83
N VAL A 54 -15.27 -8.05 -19.63
CA VAL A 54 -16.30 -9.05 -19.37
C VAL A 54 -17.57 -8.30 -18.93
N PRO A 55 -18.69 -8.40 -19.67
CA PRO A 55 -19.95 -7.81 -19.23
C PRO A 55 -20.35 -8.33 -17.86
N LEU A 56 -20.84 -7.46 -16.97
CA LEU A 56 -21.29 -7.84 -15.63
C LEU A 56 -22.41 -8.88 -15.67
N THR A 57 -23.29 -8.80 -16.68
CA THR A 57 -24.34 -9.79 -16.95
C THR A 57 -23.77 -11.18 -17.25
N GLU A 58 -22.68 -11.25 -18.02
CA GLU A 58 -21.96 -12.49 -18.33
C GLU A 58 -21.14 -13.01 -17.15
N ALA A 59 -20.59 -12.09 -16.35
CA ALA A 59 -19.83 -12.38 -15.15
C ALA A 59 -20.70 -13.00 -14.04
N GLY A 60 -21.97 -12.60 -13.96
CA GLY A 60 -22.92 -13.14 -12.97
C GLY A 60 -22.53 -12.82 -11.53
N MET A 61 -21.86 -11.68 -11.29
CA MET A 61 -21.41 -11.28 -9.97
C MET A 61 -22.59 -11.10 -9.01
N PRO A 62 -22.50 -11.56 -7.74
CA PRO A 62 -23.51 -11.26 -6.74
C PRO A 62 -23.70 -9.76 -6.57
N GLU A 63 -24.95 -9.28 -6.49
CA GLU A 63 -25.26 -7.85 -6.32
C GLU A 63 -24.50 -7.26 -5.12
N ARG A 64 -24.47 -8.00 -4.00
CA ARG A 64 -23.75 -7.63 -2.79
C ARG A 64 -22.27 -7.35 -3.02
N ALA A 65 -21.60 -8.03 -3.95
CA ALA A 65 -20.19 -7.79 -4.27
C ALA A 65 -19.96 -6.41 -4.94
N LEU A 66 -21.02 -5.79 -5.45
CA LEU A 66 -21.00 -4.51 -6.17
C LEU A 66 -21.59 -3.34 -5.36
N GLU A 67 -22.03 -3.60 -4.12
CA GLU A 67 -22.62 -2.61 -3.21
C GLU A 67 -21.56 -1.75 -2.52
N GLY A 68 -21.69 -0.43 -2.59
CA GLY A 68 -20.79 0.51 -1.92
C GLY A 68 -19.36 0.53 -2.46
N SER A 69 -18.54 1.46 -1.94
CA SER A 69 -17.15 1.64 -2.36
C SER A 69 -16.24 0.52 -1.85
N ALA A 70 -16.34 0.13 -0.58
CA ALA A 70 -15.54 -0.95 0.00
C ALA A 70 -15.68 -2.25 -0.78
N ARG A 71 -16.91 -2.75 -0.98
CA ARG A 71 -17.10 -4.06 -1.62
C ARG A 71 -16.71 -4.02 -3.08
N ARG A 72 -16.97 -2.93 -3.82
CA ARG A 72 -16.45 -2.75 -5.19
C ARG A 72 -14.92 -2.81 -5.26
N ARG A 73 -14.23 -2.17 -4.33
CA ARG A 73 -12.77 -2.19 -4.22
C ARG A 73 -12.25 -3.59 -3.87
N ALA A 74 -12.89 -4.27 -2.91
CA ALA A 74 -12.60 -5.65 -2.54
C ALA A 74 -12.81 -6.62 -3.70
N THR A 75 -13.93 -6.51 -4.42
CA THR A 75 -14.24 -7.33 -5.61
C THR A 75 -13.18 -7.15 -6.69
N ARG A 76 -12.79 -5.91 -7.01
CA ARG A 76 -11.71 -5.64 -7.99
C ARG A 76 -10.40 -6.32 -7.59
N ASP A 77 -10.00 -6.22 -6.33
CA ASP A 77 -8.79 -6.84 -5.81
C ASP A 77 -8.87 -8.38 -5.86
N PHE A 78 -10.00 -8.96 -5.42
CA PHE A 78 -10.25 -10.39 -5.45
C PHE A 78 -10.21 -10.96 -6.88
N LEU A 79 -10.82 -10.28 -7.85
CA LEU A 79 -10.81 -10.69 -9.26
C LEU A 79 -9.40 -10.67 -9.84
N ALA A 80 -8.61 -9.63 -9.57
CA ALA A 80 -7.20 -9.57 -9.99
C ALA A 80 -6.38 -10.72 -9.40
N ARG A 81 -6.60 -11.05 -8.11
CA ARG A 81 -5.94 -12.19 -7.44
C ARG A 81 -6.40 -13.53 -8.00
N SER A 82 -7.68 -13.67 -8.31
CA SER A 82 -8.25 -14.86 -8.93
C SER A 82 -7.64 -15.09 -10.31
N PHE A 83 -7.47 -14.03 -11.11
CA PHE A 83 -6.79 -14.12 -12.40
C PHE A 83 -5.32 -14.51 -12.22
N ARG A 84 -4.59 -13.88 -11.29
CA ARG A 84 -3.19 -14.26 -10.99
C ARG A 84 -3.07 -15.74 -10.61
N ARG A 85 -4.00 -16.25 -9.80
CA ARG A 85 -4.03 -17.66 -9.38
C ARG A 85 -4.31 -18.59 -10.56
N ALA A 86 -5.30 -18.28 -11.38
CA ALA A 86 -5.66 -19.06 -12.57
C ALA A 86 -4.56 -19.01 -13.64
N ALA A 87 -3.84 -17.89 -13.77
CA ALA A 87 -2.73 -17.71 -14.71
C ALA A 87 -1.39 -18.30 -14.22
N ARG A 88 -1.28 -18.75 -12.96
CA ARG A 88 -0.03 -19.26 -12.37
C ARG A 88 0.68 -20.36 -13.18
N PRO A 89 -0.02 -21.30 -13.86
CA PRO A 89 0.64 -22.28 -14.72
C PRO A 89 1.36 -21.65 -15.92
N GLU A 90 0.92 -20.46 -16.36
CA GLU A 90 1.40 -19.75 -17.53
C GLU A 90 2.39 -18.65 -17.13
N ARG A 91 3.69 -18.95 -17.27
CA ARG A 91 4.76 -18.00 -16.93
C ARG A 91 4.74 -16.72 -17.77
N ASP A 92 4.16 -16.81 -18.97
CA ASP A 92 4.07 -15.70 -19.92
C ASP A 92 3.01 -14.66 -19.51
N LEU A 93 2.08 -15.02 -18.61
CA LEU A 93 0.99 -14.14 -18.16
C LEU A 93 1.28 -13.56 -16.78
N SER A 94 1.08 -12.25 -16.64
CA SER A 94 1.23 -11.58 -15.34
C SER A 94 0.24 -10.43 -15.16
N ILE A 95 -0.14 -10.18 -13.92
CA ILE A 95 -1.04 -9.10 -13.51
C ILE A 95 -0.56 -8.51 -12.18
N ASP A 96 -0.74 -7.20 -12.00
CA ASP A 96 -0.54 -6.56 -10.70
C ASP A 96 -1.77 -6.81 -9.80
N ALA A 97 -1.72 -7.91 -9.06
CA ALA A 97 -2.74 -8.29 -8.09
C ALA A 97 -2.34 -7.98 -6.63
N GLY A 98 -1.42 -7.04 -6.43
CA GLY A 98 -1.01 -6.58 -5.10
C GLY A 98 -0.28 -7.61 -4.23
N GLY A 99 0.17 -7.13 -3.07
CA GLY A 99 0.68 -7.94 -1.96
C GLY A 99 -0.41 -8.17 -0.92
N GLN A 100 -0.11 -7.86 0.33
CA GLN A 100 -1.06 -8.01 1.44
C GLN A 100 -2.13 -6.92 1.49
N THR A 101 -1.93 -5.78 0.81
CA THR A 101 -2.87 -4.65 0.84
C THR A 101 -3.88 -4.66 -0.30
N VAL A 102 -5.08 -4.16 -0.01
CA VAL A 102 -6.18 -3.95 -0.95
C VAL A 102 -6.23 -2.48 -1.34
N LEU A 103 -5.80 -2.18 -2.57
CA LEU A 103 -5.71 -0.82 -3.11
C LEU A 103 -6.61 -0.68 -4.33
N GLU A 104 -6.93 0.57 -4.67
CA GLU A 104 -7.58 0.91 -5.92
C GLU A 104 -6.63 0.76 -7.13
N ARG A 105 -6.42 -0.47 -7.57
CA ARG A 105 -5.53 -0.77 -8.69
C ARG A 105 -6.24 -0.59 -10.03
N THR A 106 -5.46 -0.25 -11.05
CA THR A 106 -5.95 -0.27 -12.44
C THR A 106 -5.96 -1.67 -13.06
N ALA A 107 -5.46 -2.68 -12.35
CA ALA A 107 -5.39 -4.05 -12.84
C ALA A 107 -6.79 -4.67 -13.02
N CYS A 108 -7.75 -4.28 -12.20
CA CYS A 108 -9.15 -4.64 -12.35
C CYS A 108 -10.02 -3.41 -12.06
N LEU A 109 -10.92 -3.09 -12.98
CA LEU A 109 -11.84 -1.97 -12.88
C LEU A 109 -13.27 -2.48 -13.12
N LEU A 110 -14.23 -1.82 -12.48
CA LEU A 110 -15.65 -1.96 -12.77
C LEU A 110 -16.07 -0.68 -13.50
N THR A 111 -16.20 -0.76 -14.82
CA THR A 111 -16.42 0.40 -15.70
C THR A 111 -17.74 0.27 -16.44
N GLY A 112 -18.72 1.11 -16.09
CA GLY A 112 -20.07 0.98 -16.63
C GLY A 112 -20.62 -0.41 -16.32
N ASP A 113 -20.96 -1.16 -17.37
CA ASP A 113 -21.50 -2.51 -17.28
C ASP A 113 -20.44 -3.62 -17.48
N ASP A 114 -19.14 -3.28 -17.46
CA ASP A 114 -18.04 -4.21 -17.71
C ASP A 114 -17.07 -4.33 -16.52
N ILE A 115 -16.52 -5.54 -16.37
CA ILE A 115 -15.26 -5.79 -15.66
C ILE A 115 -14.13 -5.61 -16.67
N GLU A 116 -13.30 -4.58 -16.49
CA GLU A 116 -12.07 -4.38 -17.25
C GLU A 116 -10.87 -4.92 -16.47
N LEU A 117 -10.24 -5.99 -16.99
CA LEU A 117 -9.02 -6.54 -16.42
C LEU A 117 -7.81 -6.21 -17.31
N ARG A 118 -6.76 -5.65 -16.72
CA ARG A 118 -5.50 -5.28 -17.39
C ARG A 118 -4.38 -6.19 -16.96
N PHE A 119 -3.73 -6.83 -17.93
CA PHE A 119 -2.65 -7.78 -17.67
C PHE A 119 -1.56 -7.68 -18.74
N ARG A 120 -0.49 -8.43 -18.52
CA ARG A 120 0.67 -8.51 -19.40
C ARG A 120 0.79 -9.92 -19.96
N LEU A 121 1.18 -9.99 -21.22
CA LEU A 121 1.55 -11.23 -21.89
C LEU A 121 2.93 -11.05 -22.51
N GLU A 122 3.89 -11.88 -22.09
CA GLU A 122 5.14 -12.04 -22.80
C GLU A 122 4.88 -12.86 -24.07
N LEU A 123 4.87 -12.18 -25.22
CA LEU A 123 4.52 -12.85 -26.48
C LEU A 123 5.58 -13.91 -26.84
N PRO A 124 5.20 -15.18 -27.04
CA PRO A 124 6.14 -16.28 -27.23
C PRO A 124 7.10 -16.08 -28.42
N GLY A 125 8.38 -16.31 -28.18
CA GLY A 125 9.43 -16.25 -29.20
C GLY A 125 10.62 -17.15 -28.91
N ARG A 126 11.28 -17.64 -29.96
CA ARG A 126 12.53 -18.39 -29.87
C ARG A 126 13.65 -17.57 -30.52
N GLY A 127 14.42 -16.88 -29.68
CA GLY A 127 15.24 -15.76 -30.16
C GLY A 127 14.36 -14.73 -30.86
N ARG A 128 14.77 -14.21 -32.02
CA ARG A 128 13.98 -13.21 -32.77
C ARG A 128 12.90 -13.80 -33.70
N ARG A 129 12.49 -15.04 -33.48
CA ARG A 129 11.43 -15.70 -34.28
C ARG A 129 10.17 -15.91 -33.45
N ILE A 130 9.03 -15.58 -34.04
CA ILE A 130 7.70 -15.72 -33.44
C ILE A 130 7.36 -17.20 -33.23
N MET A 131 6.87 -17.55 -32.05
CA MET A 131 6.22 -18.84 -31.77
C MET A 131 4.70 -18.69 -31.86
N GLY A 132 4.21 -18.54 -33.09
CA GLY A 132 2.82 -18.18 -33.40
C GLY A 132 1.81 -19.22 -32.94
N ARG A 133 2.18 -20.50 -32.99
CA ARG A 133 1.35 -21.60 -32.45
C ARG A 133 1.13 -21.48 -30.95
N ARG A 134 2.19 -21.17 -30.19
CA ARG A 134 2.12 -20.99 -28.73
C ARG A 134 1.36 -19.72 -28.37
N ALA A 135 1.55 -18.63 -29.12
CA ALA A 135 0.76 -17.42 -28.93
C ALA A 135 -0.74 -17.66 -29.21
N ALA A 136 -1.07 -18.44 -30.24
CA ALA A 136 -2.45 -18.82 -30.54
C ALA A 136 -3.05 -19.69 -29.42
N GLU A 137 -2.29 -20.65 -28.88
CA GLU A 137 -2.69 -21.44 -27.71
C GLU A 137 -2.97 -20.54 -26.50
N LEU A 138 -2.03 -19.66 -26.13
CA LEU A 138 -2.18 -18.76 -24.99
C LEU A 138 -3.39 -17.84 -25.12
N LEU A 139 -3.53 -17.13 -26.25
CA LEU A 139 -4.58 -16.13 -26.42
C LEU A 139 -5.94 -16.71 -26.79
N CYS A 140 -5.99 -17.81 -27.54
CA CYS A 140 -7.23 -18.34 -28.10
C CYS A 140 -7.73 -19.62 -27.43
N THR A 141 -6.97 -20.21 -26.51
CA THR A 141 -7.36 -21.40 -25.75
C THR A 141 -7.20 -21.19 -24.25
N VAL A 142 -6.02 -20.78 -23.79
CA VAL A 142 -5.73 -20.68 -22.34
C VAL A 142 -6.37 -19.45 -21.70
N LEU A 143 -6.24 -18.28 -22.31
CA LEU A 143 -6.80 -17.03 -21.80
C LEU A 143 -8.33 -17.10 -21.59
N PRO A 144 -9.14 -17.63 -22.54
CA PRO A 144 -10.56 -17.84 -22.30
C PRO A 144 -10.86 -18.66 -21.05
N THR A 145 -10.13 -19.76 -20.82
CA THR A 145 -10.28 -20.60 -19.63
C THR A 145 -9.91 -19.83 -18.36
N ILE A 146 -8.82 -19.05 -18.38
CA ILE A 146 -8.43 -18.21 -17.24
C ILE A 146 -9.53 -17.19 -16.93
N VAL A 147 -10.04 -16.48 -17.93
CA VAL A 147 -11.12 -15.48 -17.77
C VAL A 147 -12.35 -16.12 -17.14
N GLU A 148 -12.77 -17.28 -17.62
CA GLU A 148 -13.94 -17.99 -17.08
C GLU A 148 -13.76 -18.42 -15.61
N HIS A 149 -12.58 -18.90 -15.23
CA HIS A 149 -12.29 -19.33 -13.85
C HIS A 149 -11.94 -18.18 -12.89
N SER A 150 -11.79 -16.95 -13.38
CA SER A 150 -11.34 -15.83 -12.54
C SER A 150 -12.24 -14.61 -12.55
N LEU A 151 -13.12 -14.47 -13.53
CA LEU A 151 -13.97 -13.29 -13.70
C LEU A 151 -15.46 -13.64 -13.83
N MET A 152 -15.84 -14.92 -13.68
CA MET A 152 -17.23 -15.37 -13.84
C MET A 152 -17.65 -16.23 -12.66
N ALA A 153 -18.85 -15.99 -12.13
CA ALA A 153 -19.37 -16.62 -10.93
C ALA A 153 -19.31 -18.16 -10.93
N PRO A 154 -19.61 -18.88 -12.03
CA PRO A 154 -19.50 -20.34 -12.04
C PRO A 154 -18.08 -20.88 -11.82
N GLY A 155 -17.06 -20.10 -12.15
CA GLY A 155 -15.66 -20.46 -11.97
C GLY A 155 -15.02 -19.86 -10.72
N LEU A 156 -15.74 -18.97 -10.01
CA LEU A 156 -15.25 -18.27 -8.83
C LEU A 156 -15.64 -18.96 -7.54
N ASP A 157 -14.75 -18.84 -6.56
CA ASP A 157 -15.07 -19.16 -5.18
C ASP A 157 -15.86 -17.98 -4.57
N LEU A 158 -17.18 -18.07 -4.67
CA LEU A 158 -18.09 -17.01 -4.22
C LEU A 158 -18.10 -16.85 -2.69
N GLU A 159 -17.85 -17.91 -1.93
CA GLU A 159 -17.72 -17.83 -0.48
C GLU A 159 -16.45 -17.08 -0.09
N ALA A 160 -15.33 -17.36 -0.76
CA ALA A 160 -14.09 -16.62 -0.55
C ALA A 160 -14.20 -15.15 -1.02
N LEU A 161 -14.94 -14.88 -2.10
CA LEU A 161 -15.24 -13.51 -2.53
C LEU A 161 -16.04 -12.77 -1.45
N GLU A 162 -17.11 -13.38 -0.97
CA GLU A 162 -17.96 -12.79 0.07
C GLU A 162 -17.17 -12.51 1.34
N HIS A 163 -16.36 -13.47 1.81
CA HIS A 163 -15.49 -13.28 2.96
C HIS A 163 -14.47 -12.16 2.74
N HIS A 164 -13.88 -12.08 1.54
CA HIS A 164 -12.97 -11.00 1.18
C HIS A 164 -13.66 -9.64 1.24
N CYS A 165 -14.85 -9.50 0.64
CA CYS A 165 -15.64 -8.26 0.71
C CYS A 165 -16.00 -7.88 2.14
N ASN A 166 -16.45 -8.84 2.96
CA ASN A 166 -16.83 -8.60 4.35
C ASN A 166 -15.66 -8.04 5.19
N VAL A 167 -14.47 -8.62 5.04
CA VAL A 167 -13.28 -8.17 5.80
C VAL A 167 -12.83 -6.77 5.39
N ILE A 168 -12.93 -6.40 4.11
CA ILE A 168 -12.58 -5.04 3.65
C ILE A 168 -13.63 -4.02 4.09
N GLU A 169 -14.91 -4.38 4.02
CA GLU A 169 -16.02 -3.55 4.51
C GLU A 169 -15.94 -3.32 6.03
N ASP A 170 -15.56 -4.34 6.79
CA ASP A 170 -15.31 -4.22 8.22
C ASP A 170 -14.17 -3.26 8.52
N GLN A 171 -13.05 -3.34 7.78
CA GLN A 171 -11.93 -2.40 7.94
C GLN A 171 -12.31 -0.95 7.63
N GLU A 172 -13.05 -0.73 6.55
CA GLU A 172 -13.55 0.61 6.18
C GLU A 172 -14.47 1.15 7.29
N SER A 173 -15.38 0.32 7.81
CA SER A 173 -16.28 0.68 8.92
C SER A 173 -15.52 1.00 10.21
N LEU A 174 -14.56 0.16 10.60
CA LEU A 174 -13.75 0.38 11.81
C LEU A 174 -12.94 1.67 11.70
N ARG A 175 -12.34 1.94 10.53
CA ARG A 175 -11.59 3.18 10.28
C ARG A 175 -12.48 4.41 10.34
N ALA A 176 -13.71 4.34 9.80
CA ALA A 176 -14.66 5.44 9.81
C ALA A 176 -15.09 5.85 11.23
N GLN A 177 -15.09 4.92 12.18
CA GLN A 177 -15.45 5.17 13.58
C GLN A 177 -14.33 5.84 14.40
N LEU A 178 -13.09 5.87 13.90
CA LEU A 178 -11.95 6.36 14.70
C LEU A 178 -12.16 7.79 15.21
N ALA A 179 -12.61 8.71 14.33
CA ALA A 179 -12.84 10.10 14.68
C ALA A 179 -13.94 10.28 15.75
N ASP A 180 -15.06 9.58 15.59
CA ASP A 180 -16.19 9.63 16.54
C ASP A 180 -15.80 9.12 17.94
N HIS A 181 -14.81 8.22 18.00
CA HIS A 181 -14.26 7.70 19.24
C HIS A 181 -12.99 8.44 19.71
N SER A 182 -12.59 9.53 19.04
CA SER A 182 -11.40 10.32 19.37
C SER A 182 -10.10 9.52 19.34
N LEU A 183 -9.99 8.60 18.38
CA LEU A 183 -8.86 7.70 18.18
C LEU A 183 -8.11 8.04 16.90
N LEU A 184 -6.78 7.90 16.93
CA LEU A 184 -5.96 7.89 15.72
C LEU A 184 -5.81 6.49 15.12
N ALA A 185 -5.94 5.45 15.95
CA ALA A 185 -5.84 4.06 15.50
C ALA A 185 -6.56 3.08 16.43
N PHE A 186 -6.91 1.92 15.86
CA PHE A 186 -7.47 0.77 16.55
C PHE A 186 -6.76 -0.51 16.09
N LEU A 187 -6.43 -1.39 17.03
CA LEU A 187 -5.86 -2.70 16.74
C LEU A 187 -6.68 -3.80 17.42
N GLY A 188 -7.39 -4.60 16.65
CA GLY A 188 -8.19 -5.71 17.16
C GLY A 188 -7.36 -6.74 17.95
N ASP A 189 -7.90 -7.18 19.08
CA ASP A 189 -7.37 -8.31 19.84
C ASP A 189 -7.24 -9.54 18.94
N GLY A 190 -6.14 -10.28 19.06
CA GLY A 190 -5.84 -11.43 18.20
C GLY A 190 -5.08 -11.09 16.92
N SER A 191 -4.80 -9.81 16.63
CA SER A 191 -4.01 -9.41 15.46
C SER A 191 -2.58 -9.98 15.50
N SER A 192 -2.06 -10.43 14.37
CA SER A 192 -0.67 -10.87 14.18
C SER A 192 0.15 -9.80 13.48
N LEU A 193 0.94 -9.06 14.26
CA LEU A 193 1.71 -7.92 13.79
C LEU A 193 3.07 -8.30 13.14
N PRO A 194 3.85 -9.26 13.68
CA PRO A 194 5.14 -9.64 13.09
C PRO A 194 5.00 -10.20 11.67
N ARG A 195 5.94 -9.82 10.79
CA ARG A 195 6.00 -10.33 9.40
C ARG A 195 7.02 -11.46 9.27
N ALA A 196 6.89 -12.27 8.24
CA ALA A 196 7.70 -13.46 8.00
C ALA A 196 9.20 -13.14 7.89
N SER A 197 9.56 -12.00 7.26
CA SER A 197 10.92 -11.46 7.27
C SER A 197 10.93 -9.98 6.87
N GLY A 198 12.10 -9.34 6.87
CA GLY A 198 12.26 -7.96 6.38
C GLY A 198 11.99 -7.75 4.88
N ILE A 199 11.85 -8.83 4.10
CA ILE A 199 11.57 -8.79 2.64
C ILE A 199 10.29 -9.55 2.26
N ASP A 200 9.60 -10.15 3.23
CA ASP A 200 8.38 -10.93 3.03
C ASP A 200 7.32 -10.40 3.97
N ASP A 201 6.41 -9.61 3.40
CA ASP A 201 5.36 -8.95 4.16
C ASP A 201 4.22 -9.91 4.52
N ARG A 202 4.31 -11.23 4.38
CA ARG A 202 3.30 -12.17 4.93
C ARG A 202 3.40 -12.26 6.46
N PRO A 203 2.35 -12.68 7.18
CA PRO A 203 2.43 -12.82 8.64
C PRO A 203 3.50 -13.84 9.05
N ALA A 204 4.18 -13.56 10.16
CA ALA A 204 5.10 -14.52 10.75
C ALA A 204 4.35 -15.77 11.22
N LYS A 205 5.04 -16.91 11.16
CA LYS A 205 4.56 -18.15 11.79
C LYS A 205 4.75 -18.05 13.30
N ASP A 206 3.81 -18.61 14.06
CA ASP A 206 3.87 -18.73 15.51
C ASP A 206 4.06 -17.38 16.26
N ALA A 207 3.49 -16.32 15.70
CA ALA A 207 3.52 -14.98 16.30
C ALA A 207 2.68 -14.92 17.57
N ILE A 208 3.17 -14.17 18.57
CA ILE A 208 2.35 -13.77 19.72
C ILE A 208 1.31 -12.78 19.22
N LEU A 209 0.04 -13.13 19.38
CA LEU A 209 -1.08 -12.29 18.98
C LEU A 209 -1.24 -11.11 19.94
N LEU A 210 -1.63 -9.96 19.38
CA LEU A 210 -1.88 -8.76 20.15
C LEU A 210 -2.98 -9.00 21.18
N THR A 211 -2.75 -8.55 22.41
CA THR A 211 -3.77 -8.49 23.46
C THR A 211 -3.74 -7.11 24.10
N SER A 212 -4.89 -6.47 24.15
CA SER A 212 -5.03 -5.10 24.61
C SER A 212 -5.00 -5.02 26.14
N PRO A 213 -4.25 -4.06 26.72
CA PRO A 213 -4.32 -3.79 28.14
C PRO A 213 -5.69 -3.20 28.49
N GLU A 214 -6.23 -3.56 29.66
CA GLU A 214 -7.58 -3.18 30.07
C GLU A 214 -7.80 -1.65 30.05
N SER A 215 -6.78 -0.88 30.43
CA SER A 215 -6.85 0.58 30.46
C SER A 215 -6.99 1.27 29.10
N LEU A 216 -6.65 0.59 28.00
CA LEU A 216 -6.74 1.10 26.63
C LEU A 216 -7.63 0.23 25.74
N ARG A 217 -8.35 -0.72 26.34
CA ARG A 217 -9.25 -1.61 25.62
C ARG A 217 -10.53 -0.87 25.30
N ILE A 218 -10.92 -0.92 24.03
CA ILE A 218 -12.19 -0.41 23.55
C ILE A 218 -12.88 -1.46 22.68
N ARG A 219 -14.11 -1.17 22.27
CA ARG A 219 -14.86 -2.00 21.34
C ARG A 219 -15.45 -1.14 20.22
N LEU A 220 -15.29 -1.58 19.00
CA LEU A 220 -15.86 -0.95 17.80
C LEU A 220 -16.77 -1.94 17.08
N GLY A 221 -17.75 -1.43 16.34
CA GLY A 221 -18.70 -2.26 15.59
C GLY A 221 -18.25 -2.50 14.15
N ALA A 222 -18.27 -3.74 13.70
CA ALA A 222 -18.07 -4.11 12.31
C ALA A 222 -19.37 -4.73 11.74
N PRO A 223 -19.79 -4.35 10.52
CA PRO A 223 -21.06 -4.80 9.94
C PRO A 223 -21.11 -6.32 9.72
N ASN A 224 -19.98 -6.98 9.48
CA ASN A 224 -19.93 -8.42 9.23
C ASN A 224 -19.36 -9.21 10.40
N SER A 225 -18.29 -8.73 11.05
CA SER A 225 -17.65 -9.41 12.19
C SER A 225 -18.31 -9.11 13.55
N GLY A 226 -19.24 -8.16 13.61
CA GLY A 226 -19.89 -7.74 14.86
C GLY A 226 -18.97 -6.87 15.73
N GLU A 227 -19.09 -6.97 17.04
CA GLU A 227 -18.28 -6.17 17.97
C GLU A 227 -16.84 -6.70 18.05
N VAL A 228 -15.85 -5.82 17.80
CA VAL A 228 -14.43 -6.15 17.85
C VAL A 228 -13.78 -5.44 19.04
N SER A 229 -13.24 -6.22 19.98
CA SER A 229 -12.42 -5.71 21.11
C SER A 229 -10.98 -5.47 20.65
N GLY A 230 -10.34 -4.41 21.12
CA GLY A 230 -8.96 -4.10 20.75
C GLY A 230 -8.37 -2.89 21.44
N LEU A 231 -7.15 -2.55 21.05
CA LEU A 231 -6.35 -1.46 21.59
C LEU A 231 -6.75 -0.18 20.85
N GLY A 232 -7.32 0.77 21.59
CA GLY A 232 -7.58 2.12 21.09
C GLY A 232 -6.40 3.04 21.37
N ILE A 233 -5.84 3.67 20.35
CA ILE A 233 -4.84 4.73 20.51
C ILE A 233 -5.54 6.08 20.35
N PRO A 234 -5.65 6.88 21.42
CA PRO A 234 -6.32 8.18 21.36
C PRO A 234 -5.48 9.20 20.59
N HIS A 235 -6.13 10.27 20.11
CA HIS A 235 -5.41 11.46 19.65
C HIS A 235 -4.53 12.05 20.78
N GLY A 236 -3.41 12.65 20.38
CA GLY A 236 -2.42 13.20 21.29
C GLY A 236 -1.01 12.64 21.05
N ILE A 237 -0.22 12.57 22.12
CA ILE A 237 1.15 12.06 22.07
C ILE A 237 1.16 10.68 22.73
N THR A 238 1.47 9.64 21.94
CA THR A 238 1.58 8.26 22.42
C THR A 238 3.02 7.78 22.32
N LEU A 239 3.56 7.28 23.43
CA LEU A 239 4.90 6.68 23.47
C LEU A 239 4.81 5.15 23.49
N ILE A 240 5.52 4.49 22.57
CA ILE A 240 5.71 3.04 22.56
C ILE A 240 7.10 2.75 23.12
N VAL A 241 7.16 2.31 24.37
CA VAL A 241 8.41 2.10 25.13
C VAL A 241 8.68 0.62 25.41
N GLY A 242 9.93 0.29 25.74
CA GLY A 242 10.35 -1.09 26.07
C GLY A 242 11.76 -1.42 25.59
N GLY A 243 12.24 -2.61 25.98
CA GLY A 243 13.57 -3.10 25.60
C GLY A 243 13.78 -3.28 24.10
N GLY A 244 15.04 -3.38 23.67
CA GLY A 244 15.38 -3.79 22.30
C GLY A 244 14.77 -5.17 21.98
N PHE A 245 14.29 -5.36 20.75
CA PHE A 245 13.64 -6.60 20.29
C PHE A 245 12.31 -7.00 20.96
N HIS A 246 11.68 -6.13 21.76
CA HIS A 246 10.39 -6.41 22.40
C HIS A 246 9.16 -6.02 21.55
N GLY A 247 9.33 -5.80 20.24
CA GLY A 247 8.20 -5.58 19.31
C GLY A 247 7.74 -4.12 19.12
N LYS A 248 8.46 -3.12 19.64
CA LYS A 248 8.08 -1.69 19.50
C LYS A 248 7.92 -1.26 18.03
N SER A 249 8.96 -1.43 17.22
CA SER A 249 8.92 -1.10 15.80
C SER A 249 7.96 -2.00 15.02
N THR A 250 7.67 -3.21 15.51
CA THR A 250 6.65 -4.08 14.90
C THR A 250 5.25 -3.49 15.08
N LEU A 251 4.95 -2.97 16.28
CA LEU A 251 3.70 -2.28 16.54
C LEU A 251 3.58 -1.00 15.69
N LEU A 252 4.62 -0.17 15.65
CA LEU A 252 4.62 1.05 14.83
C LEU A 252 4.45 0.72 13.34
N LYS A 253 5.14 -0.29 12.81
CA LYS A 253 4.97 -0.74 11.41
C LYS A 253 3.54 -1.22 11.11
N ALA A 254 2.87 -1.85 12.08
CA ALA A 254 1.47 -2.24 11.90
C ALA A 254 0.57 -1.00 11.81
N LEU A 255 0.79 0.02 12.64
CA LEU A 255 0.10 1.31 12.57
C LEU A 255 0.35 2.03 11.24
N GLU A 256 1.61 2.08 10.79
CA GLU A 256 2.00 2.63 9.49
C GLU A 256 1.21 1.98 8.34
N SER A 257 1.04 0.66 8.39
CA SER A 257 0.25 -0.06 7.38
C SER A 257 -1.26 0.08 7.55
N GLY A 258 -1.76 0.44 8.75
CA GLY A 258 -3.19 0.51 9.08
C GLY A 258 -3.97 1.57 8.32
N ILE A 259 -3.29 2.47 7.61
CA ILE A 259 -3.90 3.39 6.64
C ILE A 259 -4.46 2.65 5.42
N TYR A 260 -4.01 1.42 5.17
CA TYR A 260 -4.49 0.55 4.11
C TYR A 260 -5.34 -0.59 4.66
N ASP A 261 -6.25 -1.09 3.83
CA ASP A 261 -6.92 -2.35 4.10
C ASP A 261 -6.04 -3.54 3.71
N HIS A 262 -6.11 -4.61 4.50
CA HIS A 262 -5.36 -5.84 4.32
C HIS A 262 -6.29 -6.99 3.94
N ILE A 263 -5.74 -7.96 3.20
CA ILE A 263 -6.46 -9.16 2.84
C ILE A 263 -6.83 -10.01 4.06
N PRO A 264 -7.89 -10.83 3.99
CA PRO A 264 -8.18 -11.82 5.03
C PRO A 264 -6.99 -12.74 5.30
N GLY A 265 -6.69 -12.99 6.59
CA GLY A 265 -5.58 -13.83 7.01
C GLY A 265 -4.21 -13.15 6.97
N ASP A 266 -4.16 -11.83 6.77
CA ASP A 266 -2.93 -11.05 6.84
C ASP A 266 -2.37 -10.93 8.28
N GLY A 267 -3.24 -11.03 9.28
CA GLY A 267 -2.97 -10.75 10.68
C GLY A 267 -3.18 -9.28 11.07
N ARG A 268 -3.27 -8.35 10.12
CA ARG A 268 -3.48 -6.90 10.35
C ARG A 268 -4.82 -6.40 9.81
N GLU A 269 -5.72 -7.29 9.39
CA GLU A 269 -7.04 -6.93 8.87
C GLU A 269 -7.99 -6.29 9.90
N PHE A 270 -7.60 -6.21 11.18
CA PHE A 270 -8.30 -5.41 12.20
C PHE A 270 -7.40 -4.31 12.79
N VAL A 271 -6.32 -3.95 12.09
CA VAL A 271 -5.44 -2.84 12.44
C VAL A 271 -5.75 -1.69 11.49
N VAL A 272 -6.44 -0.68 12.00
CA VAL A 272 -6.83 0.52 11.24
C VAL A 272 -6.23 1.77 11.86
N CYS A 273 -5.83 2.70 11.01
CA CYS A 273 -5.35 4.02 11.38
C CYS A 273 -6.01 5.07 10.48
N GLU A 274 -6.08 6.31 10.96
CA GLU A 274 -6.47 7.45 10.13
C GLU A 274 -5.65 7.52 8.84
N SER A 275 -6.30 7.86 7.72
CA SER A 275 -5.67 7.83 6.40
C SER A 275 -4.59 8.90 6.18
N SER A 276 -4.56 9.93 7.02
CA SER A 276 -3.61 11.04 6.98
C SER A 276 -2.32 10.78 7.76
N ALA A 277 -2.17 9.63 8.42
CA ALA A 277 -0.98 9.35 9.20
C ALA A 277 0.27 9.22 8.31
N VAL A 278 1.35 9.89 8.68
CA VAL A 278 2.62 9.87 7.95
C VAL A 278 3.75 9.46 8.87
N LYS A 279 4.54 8.47 8.44
CA LYS A 279 5.81 8.16 9.08
C LYS A 279 6.91 9.06 8.56
N ILE A 280 7.63 9.70 9.48
CA ILE A 280 8.84 10.46 9.14
C ILE A 280 10.08 9.78 9.71
N ARG A 281 11.21 9.99 9.05
CA ARG A 281 12.52 9.47 9.42
C ARG A 281 13.61 10.42 8.92
N ALA A 282 14.85 10.21 9.35
CA ALA A 282 15.98 10.88 8.72
C ALA A 282 16.23 10.32 7.31
N GLU A 283 16.43 11.22 6.35
CA GLU A 283 16.68 10.93 4.93
C GLU A 283 17.93 11.68 4.47
N ASP A 284 19.06 11.34 5.10
CA ASP A 284 20.35 11.99 4.83
C ASP A 284 20.70 11.94 3.33
N GLY A 285 21.02 13.10 2.78
CA GLY A 285 21.38 13.30 1.39
C GLY A 285 20.21 13.58 0.44
N ARG A 286 18.94 13.62 0.88
CA ARG A 286 17.83 14.03 0.00
C ARG A 286 17.94 15.51 -0.40
N SER A 287 17.37 15.84 -1.56
CA SER A 287 17.16 17.23 -1.94
C SER A 287 15.92 17.81 -1.25
N VAL A 288 15.95 19.13 -1.08
CA VAL A 288 14.88 19.95 -0.53
C VAL A 288 14.76 21.21 -1.38
N SER A 289 13.54 21.64 -1.66
CA SER A 289 13.27 22.83 -2.49
C SER A 289 12.22 23.72 -1.85
N SER A 290 12.67 24.87 -1.34
CA SER A 290 11.84 25.97 -0.87
C SER A 290 10.86 25.61 0.25
N VAL A 291 11.35 24.91 1.28
CA VAL A 291 10.55 24.54 2.47
C VAL A 291 10.91 25.45 3.65
N ASP A 292 9.91 25.94 4.40
CA ASP A 292 10.14 26.70 5.64
C ASP A 292 10.39 25.74 6.81
N ILE A 293 11.63 25.66 7.25
CA ILE A 293 12.06 24.84 8.40
C ILE A 293 12.44 25.70 9.60
N SER A 294 12.08 26.99 9.61
CA SER A 294 12.56 27.96 10.59
C SER A 294 12.14 27.66 12.04
N ASP A 295 11.03 26.93 12.23
CA ASP A 295 10.56 26.48 13.54
C ASP A 295 11.47 25.44 14.22
N PHE A 296 12.25 24.72 13.42
CA PHE A 296 13.20 23.70 13.87
C PHE A 296 14.65 24.13 13.67
N ILE A 297 14.94 25.00 12.70
CA ILE A 297 16.30 25.38 12.33
C ILE A 297 16.38 26.90 12.17
N SER A 298 16.99 27.57 13.14
CA SER A 298 16.99 29.04 13.21
C SER A 298 18.06 29.69 12.31
N SER A 299 19.22 29.06 12.17
CA SER A 299 20.33 29.61 11.39
C SER A 299 21.19 28.51 10.78
N LEU A 300 21.70 28.75 9.58
CA LEU A 300 22.57 27.79 8.89
C LEU A 300 23.90 28.44 8.52
N PRO A 301 25.00 27.67 8.50
CA PRO A 301 26.29 28.15 8.02
C PRO A 301 26.18 28.77 6.62
N GLY A 302 26.88 29.88 6.40
CA GLY A 302 26.85 30.60 5.13
C GLY A 302 25.60 31.46 4.89
N GLY A 303 24.79 31.71 5.93
CA GLY A 303 23.65 32.63 5.85
C GLY A 303 22.49 32.10 5.00
N ARG A 304 22.38 30.76 4.86
CA ARG A 304 21.27 30.15 4.13
C ARG A 304 19.95 30.45 4.84
N MET A 305 18.94 30.81 4.05
CA MET A 305 17.60 31.10 4.56
C MET A 305 16.90 29.80 4.97
N THR A 306 16.26 29.82 6.14
CA THR A 306 15.51 28.68 6.68
C THR A 306 14.01 28.78 6.38
N MET A 307 13.50 29.98 6.06
CA MET A 307 12.11 30.23 5.63
C MET A 307 11.82 29.78 4.18
N SER A 308 12.86 29.48 3.41
CA SER A 308 12.76 28.92 2.06
C SER A 308 14.02 28.09 1.81
N PHE A 309 14.19 27.07 2.66
CA PHE A 309 15.37 26.22 2.64
C PHE A 309 15.39 25.35 1.37
N SER A 310 16.53 25.37 0.68
CA SER A 310 16.81 24.54 -0.49
C SER A 310 18.22 23.97 -0.40
N THR A 311 18.37 22.70 -0.75
CA THR A 311 19.67 22.01 -0.80
C THR A 311 19.56 20.74 -1.66
N ASP A 312 20.64 20.33 -2.32
CA ASP A 312 20.72 19.02 -2.99
C ASP A 312 21.23 17.92 -2.04
N LEU A 313 21.64 18.29 -0.82
CA LEU A 313 22.26 17.40 0.15
C LEU A 313 21.86 17.82 1.58
N ALA A 314 20.65 17.44 2.01
CA ALA A 314 20.20 17.69 3.37
C ALA A 314 20.91 16.76 4.37
N SER A 315 21.23 17.27 5.55
CA SER A 315 21.67 16.44 6.68
C SER A 315 20.50 15.64 7.27
N GLY A 316 20.78 14.63 8.10
CA GLY A 316 19.75 13.87 8.82
C GLY A 316 18.69 14.73 9.57
N SER A 317 19.09 15.76 10.30
CA SER A 317 18.14 16.63 11.02
C SER A 317 17.37 17.59 10.12
N THR A 318 18.04 18.19 9.13
CA THR A 318 17.39 19.10 8.17
C THR A 318 16.41 18.36 7.28
N SER A 319 16.76 17.15 6.81
CA SER A 319 15.85 16.28 6.06
C SER A 319 14.63 15.89 6.89
N GLN A 320 14.81 15.42 8.13
CA GLN A 320 13.68 15.02 8.97
C GLN A 320 12.76 16.19 9.36
N ALA A 321 13.32 17.36 9.67
CA ALA A 321 12.54 18.59 9.90
C ALA A 321 11.75 18.99 8.65
N THR A 322 12.37 18.88 7.47
CA THR A 322 11.70 19.13 6.19
C THR A 322 10.55 18.15 5.98
N THR A 323 10.78 16.85 6.16
CA THR A 323 9.72 15.82 5.99
C THR A 323 8.55 16.05 6.93
N LEU A 324 8.79 16.54 8.15
CA LEU A 324 7.71 16.93 9.07
C LEU A 324 6.90 18.10 8.51
N VAL A 325 7.56 19.18 8.07
CA VAL A 325 6.87 20.35 7.50
C VAL A 325 6.09 19.97 6.24
N GLU A 326 6.69 19.19 5.34
CA GLU A 326 6.02 18.68 4.13
C GLU A 326 4.80 17.81 4.49
N ALA A 327 4.91 16.95 5.52
CA ALA A 327 3.80 16.13 5.99
C ALA A 327 2.64 17.01 6.52
N LEU A 328 2.96 18.05 7.29
CA LEU A 328 1.97 19.02 7.76
C LEU A 328 1.33 19.79 6.60
N GLU A 329 2.11 20.21 5.61
CA GLU A 329 1.64 20.91 4.41
C GLU A 329 0.62 20.08 3.62
N VAL A 330 0.85 18.77 3.48
CA VAL A 330 -0.10 17.86 2.81
C VAL A 330 -1.26 17.40 3.70
N GLY A 331 -1.37 17.93 4.92
CA GLY A 331 -2.51 17.72 5.82
C GLY A 331 -2.41 16.47 6.70
N ALA A 332 -1.21 16.03 7.05
CA ALA A 332 -1.03 14.94 8.01
C ALA A 332 -1.60 15.32 9.39
N GLN A 333 -2.48 14.48 9.94
CA GLN A 333 -3.06 14.67 11.27
C GLN A 333 -2.37 13.82 12.35
N THR A 334 -1.53 12.86 11.94
CA THR A 334 -0.72 12.04 12.83
C THR A 334 0.67 11.83 12.26
N ILE A 335 1.69 11.97 13.10
CA ILE A 335 3.08 11.70 12.74
C ILE A 335 3.59 10.46 13.48
N PHE A 336 4.15 9.51 12.74
CA PHE A 336 4.82 8.34 13.27
C PHE A 336 6.34 8.51 13.23
N LEU A 337 6.99 8.23 14.36
CA LEU A 337 8.44 8.30 14.50
C LEU A 337 8.97 7.05 15.19
N ASP A 338 10.14 6.59 14.72
CA ASP A 338 10.93 5.57 15.39
C ASP A 338 12.31 6.16 15.70
N GLU A 339 12.69 6.16 16.97
CA GLU A 339 13.99 6.65 17.45
C GLU A 339 15.15 6.01 16.67
N ASP A 340 15.06 4.72 16.35
CA ASP A 340 16.10 3.96 15.65
C ASP A 340 16.35 4.44 14.20
N THR A 341 15.40 5.19 13.63
CA THR A 341 15.49 5.71 12.25
C THR A 341 15.46 7.23 12.17
N SER A 342 15.51 7.90 13.32
CA SER A 342 15.47 9.35 13.43
C SER A 342 16.86 9.95 13.68
N ALA A 343 17.03 11.22 13.33
CA ALA A 343 18.24 11.95 13.67
C ALA A 343 18.21 12.32 15.16
N THR A 344 19.16 11.81 15.95
CA THR A 344 19.18 12.02 17.41
C THR A 344 19.17 13.50 17.80
N ASN A 345 19.92 14.34 17.06
CA ASN A 345 19.98 15.79 17.28
C ASN A 345 18.70 16.54 16.88
N PHE A 346 17.82 15.92 16.09
CA PHE A 346 16.46 16.42 15.87
C PHE A 346 15.53 15.97 16.99
N MET A 347 15.66 14.73 17.48
CA MET A 347 14.76 14.17 18.48
C MET A 347 14.92 14.80 19.86
N ILE A 348 16.16 14.95 20.35
CA ILE A 348 16.44 15.40 21.71
C ILE A 348 17.61 16.37 21.72
N ARG A 349 17.78 17.07 22.84
CA ARG A 349 18.95 17.87 23.11
C ARG A 349 19.57 17.52 24.45
N ASP A 350 20.68 16.79 24.39
CA ASP A 350 21.42 16.35 25.57
C ASP A 350 21.94 17.52 26.43
N MET A 351 21.80 17.40 27.75
CA MET A 351 22.19 18.43 28.73
C MET A 351 23.71 18.71 28.73
N ARG A 352 24.55 17.71 28.44
CA ARG A 352 26.01 17.91 28.37
C ARG A 352 26.39 18.68 27.12
N MET A 353 25.74 18.38 25.99
CA MET A 353 25.90 19.17 24.77
C MET A 353 25.46 20.61 24.95
N GLN A 354 24.41 20.87 25.72
CA GLN A 354 24.00 22.23 26.10
C GLN A 354 25.06 22.97 26.93
N ALA A 355 25.78 22.27 27.80
CA ALA A 355 26.86 22.86 28.59
C ALA A 355 28.11 23.19 27.75
N LEU A 356 28.35 22.45 26.66
CA LEU A 356 29.49 22.65 25.76
C LEU A 356 29.20 23.65 24.64
N VAL A 357 27.98 23.63 24.08
CA VAL A 357 27.54 24.48 22.98
C VAL A 357 26.42 25.37 23.48
N ALA A 358 26.72 26.67 23.63
CA ALA A 358 25.77 27.68 24.09
C ALA A 358 24.48 27.62 23.25
N LYS A 359 23.33 27.89 23.88
CA LYS A 359 22.02 27.86 23.22
C LYS A 359 21.96 28.75 21.97
N THR A 360 22.65 29.89 21.98
CA THR A 360 22.75 30.82 20.84
C THR A 360 23.56 30.28 19.65
N SER A 361 24.34 29.24 19.85
CA SER A 361 25.21 28.62 18.83
C SER A 361 24.67 27.30 18.30
N GLU A 362 23.59 26.77 18.88
CA GLU A 362 22.91 25.57 18.41
C GLU A 362 21.70 25.99 17.57
N PRO A 363 21.71 25.77 16.25
CA PRO A 363 20.64 26.22 15.38
C PRO A 363 19.38 25.35 15.45
N ILE A 364 19.46 24.15 16.05
CA ILE A 364 18.37 23.18 16.05
C ILE A 364 17.52 23.33 17.31
N THR A 365 16.21 23.53 17.10
CA THR A 365 15.17 23.32 18.10
C THR A 365 14.70 21.87 18.00
N PRO A 366 14.88 21.05 19.03
CA PRO A 366 14.53 19.63 18.98
C PRO A 366 13.02 19.42 18.89
N PHE A 367 12.61 18.30 18.31
CA PHE A 367 11.22 17.87 18.21
C PHE A 367 10.54 17.80 19.58
N LEU A 368 11.28 17.42 20.63
CA LEU A 368 10.83 17.42 22.01
C LEU A 368 10.21 18.77 22.43
N ASP A 369 10.79 19.89 21.99
CA ASP A 369 10.32 21.22 22.37
C ASP A 369 9.04 21.61 21.60
N ARG A 370 8.77 20.97 20.46
CA ARG A 370 7.66 21.31 19.54
C ARG A 370 6.51 20.32 19.54
N VAL A 371 6.71 19.09 20.00
CA VAL A 371 5.70 18.01 19.92
C VAL A 371 4.39 18.37 20.64
N ARG A 372 4.45 19.14 21.72
CA ARG A 372 3.24 19.65 22.40
C ARG A 372 2.53 20.73 21.58
N GLU A 373 3.27 21.62 20.91
CA GLU A 373 2.69 22.64 20.03
C GLU A 373 1.96 21.98 18.84
N LEU A 374 2.51 20.91 18.26
CA LEU A 374 1.83 20.14 17.22
C LEU A 374 0.46 19.65 17.69
N ARG A 375 0.37 19.09 18.90
CA ARG A 375 -0.90 18.64 19.47
C ARG A 375 -1.83 19.80 19.84
N ASP A 376 -1.33 20.77 20.59
CA ASP A 376 -2.16 21.79 21.25
C ASP A 376 -2.59 22.92 20.31
N VAL A 377 -1.76 23.23 19.30
CA VAL A 377 -2.01 24.32 18.34
C VAL A 377 -2.49 23.79 17.00
N LEU A 378 -1.87 22.73 16.48
CA LEU A 378 -2.21 22.20 15.15
C LEU A 378 -3.19 21.02 15.20
N GLY A 379 -3.47 20.46 16.38
CA GLY A 379 -4.31 19.27 16.51
C GLY A 379 -3.67 17.99 15.96
N VAL A 380 -2.35 18.01 15.73
CA VAL A 380 -1.61 16.90 15.12
C VAL A 380 -1.12 15.95 16.20
N SER A 381 -1.52 14.68 16.09
CA SER A 381 -1.11 13.60 16.98
C SER A 381 0.28 13.08 16.64
N THR A 382 0.92 12.40 17.60
CA THR A 382 2.24 11.79 17.42
C THR A 382 2.28 10.42 18.08
N VAL A 383 2.74 9.40 17.34
CA VAL A 383 3.12 8.10 17.92
C VAL A 383 4.62 7.91 17.77
N LEU A 384 5.30 7.72 18.89
CA LEU A 384 6.75 7.72 18.95
C LEU A 384 7.26 6.43 19.62
N VAL A 385 8.03 5.63 18.89
CA VAL A 385 8.79 4.52 19.48
C VAL A 385 10.06 5.07 20.13
N MET A 386 10.21 4.79 21.43
CA MET A 386 11.36 5.22 22.24
C MET A 386 12.02 4.04 22.97
N GLY A 387 13.32 4.14 23.18
CA GLY A 387 14.11 3.24 24.02
C GLY A 387 15.36 3.87 24.62
N GLY A 388 15.85 5.01 24.08
CA GLY A 388 17.10 5.64 24.47
C GLY A 388 16.99 6.89 25.35
N SER A 389 15.86 7.62 25.31
CA SER A 389 15.65 8.84 26.09
C SER A 389 14.33 8.85 26.86
N GLY A 390 14.39 9.41 28.08
CA GLY A 390 13.24 9.65 28.96
C GLY A 390 12.74 11.11 28.95
N ASP A 391 13.25 11.96 28.07
CA ASP A 391 12.90 13.40 28.11
C ASP A 391 11.46 13.68 27.63
N TYR A 392 10.82 12.71 26.96
CA TYR A 392 9.45 12.80 26.44
C TYR A 392 8.34 12.48 27.45
N PHE A 393 8.67 12.05 28.68
CA PHE A 393 7.69 11.65 29.70
C PHE A 393 6.93 12.80 30.36
#